data_AF-A0A9D6M2M6-F1
#
_entry.id   AF-A0A9D6M2M6-F1
#
_cell.length_a   1.000
_cell.length_b   1.000
_cell.length_c   1.000
_cell.angle_alpha   90.00
_cell.angle_beta   90.00
_cell.angle_gamma   90.00
#
_symmetry.space_group_name_H-M   'P 1'
#
loop_
_entity.id
_entity.type
_entity.pdbx_description
1 polymer ?
#
loop_
_entity_poly.entity_id
_entity_poly.type
_entity_poly.pdbx_seq_one_letter_code
_entity_poly.pdbx_strand_id
1 'polypeptide(L)' 'METVRILERPTSINWDYDEEADVLYLSVGEPRPALGMDIGDGVVVRYDEARKEVVG' A
#
# COMPACT_ATOMS: atom_id res chain seq x y z
N MET A 1 15.26 16.12 5.50
CA MET A 1 14.56 14.88 5.12
C MET A 1 13.08 15.17 5.26
N GLU A 2 12.32 15.10 4.18
CA GLU A 2 10.87 15.39 4.21
C GLU A 2 10.10 14.14 4.65
N THR A 3 9.14 14.33 5.56
CA THR A 3 8.34 13.24 6.12
C THR A 3 7.16 12.94 5.20
N VAL A 4 7.18 11.77 4.53
CA VAL A 4 6.02 11.30 3.76
C VAL A 4 4.99 10.75 4.73
N ARG A 5 3.82 11.40 4.84
CA ARG A 5 2.68 10.86 5.58
C ARG A 5 1.97 9.84 4.69
N ILE A 6 2.19 8.57 4.97
CA ILE A 6 1.65 7.45 4.18
C ILE A 6 0.13 7.27 4.43
N LEU A 7 -0.39 7.66 5.60
CA LEU A 7 -1.81 7.48 5.94
C LEU A 7 -2.36 8.66 6.77
N GLU A 8 -3.37 9.35 6.26
CA GLU A 8 -4.21 10.25 7.06
C GLU A 8 -5.41 9.45 7.60
N ARG A 9 -5.32 9.05 8.88
CA ARG A 9 -6.34 8.37 9.70
C ARG A 9 -7.24 7.37 8.95
N PRO A 10 -6.87 6.06 8.91
CA PRO A 10 -7.72 5.06 8.30
C PRO A 10 -9.02 4.88 9.10
N THR A 11 -10.16 4.97 8.42
CA THR A 11 -11.50 4.69 8.98
C THR A 11 -11.74 3.20 9.22
N SER A 12 -11.02 2.32 8.49
CA SER A 12 -11.01 0.86 8.67
C SER A 12 -9.72 0.26 8.13
N ILE A 13 -9.19 -0.75 8.84
CA ILE A 13 -8.03 -1.55 8.43
C ILE A 13 -8.50 -3.00 8.32
N ASN A 14 -8.24 -3.63 7.18
CA ASN A 14 -8.43 -5.07 7.02
C ASN A 14 -7.07 -5.75 7.22
N TRP A 15 -7.06 -6.88 7.92
CA TRP A 15 -5.83 -7.60 8.25
C TRP A 15 -6.02 -9.09 8.07
N ASP A 16 -4.95 -9.76 7.66
CA ASP A 16 -4.91 -11.21 7.48
C ASP A 16 -3.52 -11.73 7.84
N TYR A 17 -3.44 -12.81 8.60
CA TYR A 17 -2.17 -13.40 9.00
C TYR A 17 -2.05 -14.81 8.42
N ASP A 18 -1.00 -15.01 7.64
CA ASP A 18 -0.66 -16.29 7.03
C ASP A 18 0.36 -17.02 7.92
N GLU A 19 -0.10 -18.05 8.62
CA GLU A 19 0.73 -18.86 9.52
C GLU A 19 1.79 -19.69 8.77
N GLU A 20 1.54 -20.07 7.51
CA GLU A 20 2.48 -20.88 6.72
C GLU A 20 3.66 -20.03 6.24
N ALA A 21 3.38 -18.78 5.87
CA ALA A 21 4.39 -17.83 5.40
C ALA A 21 5.04 -16.98 6.52
N ASP A 22 4.45 -16.94 7.72
CA ASP A 22 4.80 -16.02 8.81
C ASP A 22 4.72 -14.53 8.35
N VAL A 23 3.60 -14.19 7.71
CA VAL A 23 3.37 -12.86 7.11
C VAL A 23 2.05 -12.24 7.59
N LEU A 24 2.11 -10.97 8.02
CA LEU A 24 0.94 -10.16 8.32
C LEU A 24 0.64 -9.17 7.19
N TYR A 25 -0.54 -9.31 6.58
CA TYR A 25 -1.07 -8.39 5.58
C TYR A 25 -1.92 -7.32 6.26
N LEU A 26 -1.65 -6.04 5.96
CA LEU A 26 -2.46 -4.90 6.39
C LEU A 26 -2.94 -4.13 5.15
N SER A 27 -4.25 -4.06 4.96
CA SER A 27 -4.90 -3.35 3.86
C SER A 27 -5.68 -2.15 4.39
N VAL A 28 -5.51 -1.00 3.75
CA VAL A 28 -6.23 0.23 4.11
C VAL A 28 -7.08 0.69 2.94
N GLY A 29 -8.38 0.87 3.19
CA GLY A 29 -9.35 1.25 2.16
C GLY A 29 -9.67 0.11 1.18
N GLU A 30 -10.42 0.45 0.13
CA GLU A 30 -10.84 -0.51 -0.89
C GLU A 30 -9.79 -0.67 -1.99
N PRO A 31 -9.56 -1.90 -2.52
CA PRO A 31 -8.69 -2.13 -3.65
C PRO A 31 -9.10 -1.31 -4.89
N ARG A 32 -8.12 -0.70 -5.57
CA ARG A 32 -8.34 0.07 -6.81
C ARG A 32 -7.30 -0.34 -7.87
N PRO A 33 -7.64 -0.28 -9.18
CA PRO A 33 -6.68 -0.55 -10.25
C PRO A 33 -5.49 0.41 -10.17
N ALA A 34 -4.28 -0.14 -10.21
CA ALA A 34 -3.03 0.62 -10.20
C ALA A 34 -1.87 -0.23 -10.74
N LEU A 35 -0.84 0.42 -11.28
CA LEU A 35 0.42 -0.23 -11.62
C LEU A 35 1.26 -0.46 -10.37
N GLY A 36 1.89 -1.63 -10.26
CA GLY A 36 2.92 -1.90 -9.27
C GLY A 36 4.29 -1.48 -9.81
N MET A 37 4.94 -0.55 -9.12
CA MET A 37 6.29 -0.08 -9.43
C MET A 37 7.23 -0.46 -8.29
N ASP A 38 8.21 -1.32 -8.58
CA ASP A 38 9.28 -1.64 -7.64
C ASP A 38 10.25 -0.46 -7.56
N ILE A 39 10.48 0.06 -6.34
CA ILE A 39 11.38 1.18 -6.08
C ILE A 39 12.61 0.75 -5.25
N GLY A 40 12.85 -0.56 -5.10
CA GLY A 40 13.94 -1.12 -4.31
C GLY A 40 13.57 -1.35 -2.84
N ASP A 41 14.50 -1.93 -2.09
CA ASP A 41 14.37 -2.20 -0.64
C ASP A 41 13.12 -2.99 -0.23
N GLY A 42 12.58 -3.80 -1.16
CA GLY A 42 11.34 -4.55 -0.94
C GLY A 42 10.08 -3.69 -0.95
N VAL A 43 10.15 -2.47 -1.47
CA VAL A 43 9.03 -1.53 -1.55
C VAL A 43 8.46 -1.50 -2.97
N VAL A 44 7.16 -1.76 -3.05
CA VAL A 44 6.39 -1.63 -4.29
C VAL A 44 5.34 -0.55 -4.10
N VAL A 45 5.36 0.46 -4.95
CA VAL A 45 4.38 1.54 -4.98
C VAL A 45 3.24 1.19 -5.93
N ARG A 46 2.01 1.50 -5.55
CA ARG A 46 0.83 1.43 -6.41
C ARG A 46 0.56 2.82 -6.99
N TYR A 47 0.65 2.95 -8.31
CA TYR A 47 0.49 4.22 -9.03
C TYR A 47 -0.68 4.19 -10.01
N ASP A 48 -1.55 5.19 -9.94
CA ASP A 48 -2.61 5.44 -10.93
C ASP A 48 -2.04 6.37 -12.03
N GLU A 49 -1.72 5.82 -13.21
CA GLU A 49 -1.17 6.59 -14.33
C GLU A 49 -2.14 7.64 -14.89
N ALA A 50 -3.45 7.37 -14.83
CA ALA A 50 -4.45 8.28 -15.39
C ALA A 50 -4.58 9.55 -14.55
N ARG A 51 -4.55 9.40 -13.22
CA ARG A 51 -4.62 10.51 -12.26
C ARG A 51 -3.26 11.08 -11.88
N LYS A 52 -2.18 10.37 -12.19
CA LYS A 52 -0.80 10.67 -11.82
C LYS A 52 -0.61 10.78 -10.31
N GLU A 53 -1.11 9.79 -9.57
CA GLU A 53 -1.08 9.77 -8.10
C GLU A 53 -0.63 8.42 -7.53
N VAL A 54 0.01 8.45 -6.36
CA VAL A 54 0.31 7.25 -5.56
C VAL A 54 -0.94 6.87 -4.78
N VAL A 55 -1.36 5.62 -4.89
CA VAL A 55 -2.59 5.08 -4.28
C VAL A 55 -2.34 3.94 -3.30
N GLY A 56 -1.09 3.53 -3.09
CA GLY A 56 -0.68 2.48 -2.15
C GLY A 56 0.80 2.11 -2.26
#